data_AF-A0A1Q6CH11-F1
#
_entry.id   AF-A0A1Q6CH11-F1
#
_cell.length_a   1.000
_cell.length_b   1.000
_cell.length_c   1.000
_cell.angle_alpha   90.00
_cell.angle_beta   90.00
_cell.angle_gamma   90.00
#
_symmetry.space_group_name_H-M   'P 1'
#
loop_
_entity.id
_entity.type
_entity.pdbx_description
1 polymer ?
#
loop_
_entity_poly.entity_id
_entity_poly.type
_entity_poly.pdbx_seq_one_letter_code
_entity_poly.pdbx_strand_id
1 'polypeptide(L)'
;MNKNELLQYFPCGGVIDHEVEVMDVKPLKQKNAWNAIATLPPANTAKLIIIYRLGEGEEAEYRAIPAKCPHQGADLSGDELKLDGNVYCYLHKRPICVFSEYNYAFNVIKRDNKFVITP
;
A
#
# COMPACT_ATOMS: atom_id res chain seq x y z
N MET A 1 -9.94 24.25 -13.35
CA MET A 1 -9.40 23.46 -12.22
C MET A 1 -8.42 22.46 -12.79
N ASN A 2 -7.15 22.55 -12.40
CA ASN A 2 -6.09 21.65 -12.85
C ASN A 2 -6.27 20.29 -12.17
N LYS A 3 -5.91 19.22 -12.88
CA LYS A 3 -6.01 17.80 -12.46
C LYS A 3 -5.19 17.43 -11.20
N ASN A 4 -4.63 18.42 -10.49
CA ASN A 4 -3.65 18.27 -9.40
C ASN A 4 -4.23 18.49 -7.99
N GLU A 5 -5.54 18.69 -7.83
CA GLU A 5 -6.17 18.95 -6.52
C GLU A 5 -6.99 17.77 -5.96
N LEU A 6 -6.90 16.58 -6.56
CA LEU A 6 -7.63 15.38 -6.12
C LEU A 6 -6.70 14.29 -5.58
N LEU A 7 -5.89 14.62 -4.57
CA LEU A 7 -5.45 13.62 -3.60
C LEU A 7 -6.17 13.96 -2.30
N GLN A 8 -7.34 13.36 -2.11
CA GLN A 8 -8.20 13.57 -0.94
C GLN A 8 -7.53 13.05 0.35
N TYR A 9 -6.41 12.33 0.23
CA TYR A 9 -5.70 11.64 1.31
C TYR A 9 -4.25 12.12 1.44
N PHE A 10 -3.64 11.88 2.62
CA PHE A 10 -2.25 12.22 2.89
C PHE A 10 -1.30 11.61 1.85
N PRO A 11 -0.22 12.33 1.47
CA PRO A 11 0.76 11.80 0.50
C PRO A 11 1.43 10.53 1.00
N CYS A 12 1.99 9.74 0.07
CA CYS A 12 2.87 8.61 0.42
C CYS A 12 4.23 9.12 0.88
N GLY A 13 4.76 8.52 1.94
CA GLY A 13 6.11 8.73 2.44
C GLY A 13 7.12 7.76 1.84
N GLY A 14 6.67 6.66 1.24
CA GLY A 14 7.52 5.81 0.40
C GLY A 14 7.82 6.52 -0.92
N VAL A 15 9.12 6.76 -1.19
CA VAL A 15 9.59 7.45 -2.40
C VAL A 15 10.23 6.44 -3.35
N ILE A 16 9.87 6.52 -4.62
CA ILE A 16 10.55 5.83 -5.72
C ILE A 16 10.86 6.85 -6.82
N ASP A 17 11.91 6.60 -7.60
CA ASP A 17 12.39 7.46 -8.68
C ASP A 17 11.95 6.96 -10.08
N HIS A 18 11.37 5.77 -10.17
CA HIS A 18 10.82 5.17 -11.39
C HIS A 18 9.64 4.26 -11.06
N GLU A 19 8.81 3.95 -12.07
CA GLU A 19 7.73 2.98 -11.91
C GLU A 19 8.28 1.58 -11.59
N VAL A 20 7.67 0.93 -10.60
CA VAL A 20 8.00 -0.45 -10.21
C VAL A 20 6.83 -1.36 -10.55
N GLU A 21 7.08 -2.38 -11.38
CA GLU A 21 6.09 -3.39 -11.68
C GLU A 21 5.80 -4.26 -10.44
N VAL A 22 4.52 -4.51 -10.21
CA VAL A 22 4.05 -5.42 -9.17
C VAL A 22 3.73 -6.78 -9.79
N MET A 23 4.33 -7.83 -9.23
CA MET A 23 4.22 -9.21 -9.72
C MET A 23 3.47 -10.11 -8.74
N ASP A 24 3.04 -11.29 -9.19
CA ASP A 24 2.39 -12.34 -8.37
C ASP A 24 1.23 -11.83 -7.50
N VAL A 25 0.37 -10.99 -8.08
CA VAL A 25 -0.75 -10.37 -7.37
C VAL A 25 -1.82 -11.40 -7.06
N LYS A 26 -2.14 -11.56 -5.77
CA LYS A 26 -3.16 -12.48 -5.26
C LYS A 26 -4.11 -11.74 -4.32
N PRO A 27 -5.44 -11.83 -4.50
CA PRO A 27 -6.38 -11.24 -3.56
C PRO A 27 -6.23 -11.87 -2.18
N LEU A 28 -6.32 -11.05 -1.14
CA LEU A 28 -6.37 -11.51 0.24
C LEU A 28 -7.81 -11.83 0.66
N LYS A 29 -7.96 -12.51 1.81
CA LYS A 29 -9.28 -12.82 2.36
C LYS A 29 -10.03 -11.57 2.82
N GLN A 30 -9.33 -10.59 3.39
CA GLN A 30 -9.95 -9.29 3.65
C GLN A 30 -10.30 -8.59 2.34
N LYS A 31 -11.42 -7.87 2.36
CA LYS A 31 -11.84 -7.06 1.21
C LYS A 31 -10.79 -5.98 0.93
N ASN A 32 -10.69 -5.59 -0.34
CA ASN A 32 -9.88 -4.43 -0.75
C ASN A 32 -8.37 -4.55 -0.43
N ALA A 33 -7.82 -5.78 -0.40
CA ALA A 33 -6.38 -5.98 -0.27
C ALA A 33 -5.84 -7.13 -1.13
N TRP A 34 -4.56 -7.03 -1.51
CA TRP A 34 -3.85 -8.02 -2.33
C TRP A 34 -2.43 -8.24 -1.79
N ASN A 35 -1.97 -9.49 -1.78
CA ASN A 35 -0.56 -9.80 -1.64
C ASN A 35 0.11 -9.72 -3.01
N ALA A 36 1.34 -9.24 -3.05
CA ALA A 36 2.12 -9.20 -4.28
C ALA A 36 3.63 -9.13 -4.01
N ILE A 37 4.44 -9.16 -5.06
CA ILE A 37 5.89 -9.02 -4.99
C ILE A 37 6.30 -7.76 -5.74
N ALA A 38 7.15 -6.94 -5.12
CA ALA A 38 7.77 -5.78 -5.76
C ALA A 38 9.22 -5.61 -5.28
N THR A 39 10.06 -5.05 -6.13
CA THR A 39 11.44 -4.68 -5.78
C THR A 39 11.45 -3.24 -5.27
N LEU A 40 11.61 -3.06 -3.96
CA LEU A 40 11.49 -1.75 -3.32
C LEU A 40 12.87 -1.12 -3.03
N PRO A 41 13.06 0.17 -3.33
CA PRO A 41 14.20 0.94 -2.84
C PRO A 41 14.28 1.00 -1.30
N PRO A 42 15.46 1.28 -0.71
CA PRO A 42 16.78 1.35 -1.37
C PRO A 42 17.45 -0.02 -1.49
N ALA A 43 16.88 -1.07 -0.88
CA ALA A 43 17.52 -2.39 -0.85
C ALA A 43 17.55 -3.05 -2.24
N ASN A 44 16.68 -2.64 -3.16
CA ASN A 44 16.51 -3.23 -4.50
C ASN A 44 16.41 -4.76 -4.46
N THR A 45 15.75 -5.26 -3.41
CA THR A 45 15.43 -6.68 -3.26
C THR A 45 13.94 -6.88 -3.44
N ALA A 46 13.57 -8.01 -4.04
CA ALA A 46 12.19 -8.44 -4.13
C ALA A 46 11.63 -8.66 -2.72
N LYS A 47 10.51 -7.99 -2.42
CA LYS A 47 9.82 -8.09 -1.14
C LYS A 47 8.37 -8.46 -1.36
N LEU A 48 7.84 -9.24 -0.44
CA LEU A 48 6.41 -9.42 -0.30
C LEU A 48 5.80 -8.10 0.19
N ILE A 49 4.83 -7.59 -0.55
CA ILE A 49 4.08 -6.38 -0.26
C ILE A 49 2.60 -6.69 -0.13
N ILE A 50 1.88 -5.82 0.57
CA ILE A 50 0.42 -5.79 0.59
C ILE A 50 -0.02 -4.49 -0.05
N ILE A 51 -0.92 -4.60 -1.03
CA ILE A 51 -1.63 -3.47 -1.60
C ILE A 51 -2.97 -3.36 -0.91
N TYR A 52 -3.27 -2.19 -0.36
CA TYR A 52 -4.57 -1.84 0.20
C TYR A 52 -5.27 -0.83 -0.69
N ARG A 53 -6.59 -0.94 -0.78
CA ARG A 53 -7.47 0.02 -1.43
C ARG A 53 -8.33 0.75 -0.41
N LEU A 54 -8.38 2.07 -0.51
CA LEU A 54 -9.31 2.92 0.22
C LEU A 54 -10.26 3.61 -0.76
N GLY A 55 -11.55 3.68 -0.42
CA GLY A 55 -12.57 4.24 -1.30
C GLY A 55 -13.10 3.25 -2.35
N GLU A 56 -14.01 3.74 -3.20
CA GLU A 56 -14.70 2.96 -4.21
C GLU A 56 -14.70 3.66 -5.58
N GLY A 57 -14.93 2.90 -6.67
CA GLY A 57 -14.98 3.46 -8.02
C GLY A 57 -13.66 4.06 -8.51
N GLU A 58 -13.76 5.14 -9.28
CA GLU A 58 -12.64 5.87 -9.89
C GLU A 58 -11.83 6.69 -8.88
N GLU A 59 -12.43 7.04 -7.74
CA GLU A 59 -11.79 7.79 -6.65
C GLU A 59 -11.03 6.88 -5.67
N ALA A 60 -10.95 5.57 -5.95
CA ALA A 60 -10.26 4.65 -5.07
C ALA A 60 -8.74 4.84 -5.14
N GLU A 61 -8.12 5.04 -3.99
CA GLU A 61 -6.66 5.10 -3.87
C GLU A 61 -6.08 3.74 -3.47
N TYR A 62 -4.91 3.43 -4.01
CA TYR A 62 -4.18 2.22 -3.68
C TYR A 62 -2.83 2.57 -3.07
N ARG A 63 -2.46 1.86 -2.00
CA ARG A 63 -1.17 2.03 -1.32
C ARG A 63 -0.53 0.68 -1.09
N ALA A 64 0.77 0.58 -1.31
CA ALA A 64 1.56 -0.61 -0.99
C ALA A 64 2.40 -0.40 0.27
N ILE A 65 2.46 -1.42 1.12
CA ILE A 65 3.42 -1.51 2.23
C ILE A 65 4.14 -2.86 2.19
N PRO A 66 5.32 -3.00 2.81
CA PRO A 66 5.89 -4.32 3.08
C PRO A 66 4.90 -5.18 3.87
N ALA A 67 4.79 -6.47 3.54
CA ALA A 67 3.89 -7.40 4.23
C ALA A 67 4.31 -7.71 5.68
N LYS A 68 5.49 -7.25 6.09
CA LYS A 68 6.07 -7.46 7.41
C LYS A 68 5.99 -6.16 8.21
N CYS A 69 5.42 -6.24 9.40
CA CYS A 69 5.32 -5.11 10.33
C CYS A 69 6.72 -4.54 10.64
N PRO A 70 6.92 -3.22 10.55
CA PRO A 70 8.24 -2.60 10.75
C PRO A 70 8.77 -2.73 12.19
N HIS A 71 7.91 -3.04 13.16
CA HIS A 71 8.33 -3.22 14.56
C HIS A 71 9.07 -4.54 14.79
N GLN A 72 8.45 -5.68 14.47
CA GLN A 72 8.99 -7.02 14.79
C GLN A 72 8.73 -8.07 13.68
N GLY A 73 8.41 -7.62 12.46
CA GLY A 73 8.24 -8.53 11.32
C GLY A 73 7.00 -9.42 11.37
N ALA A 74 6.01 -9.08 12.20
CA ALA A 74 4.71 -9.75 12.18
C ALA A 74 4.10 -9.71 10.77
N ASP A 75 3.44 -10.80 10.36
CA ASP A 75 2.76 -10.85 9.07
C ASP A 75 1.48 -10.01 9.09
N LEU A 76 1.38 -9.05 8.19
CA LEU A 76 0.24 -8.13 8.07
C LEU A 76 -0.81 -8.63 7.08
N SER A 77 -0.60 -9.76 6.40
CA SER A 77 -1.49 -10.21 5.32
C SER A 77 -2.90 -10.58 5.78
N GLY A 78 -3.12 -10.74 7.08
CA GLY A 78 -4.45 -10.94 7.68
C GLY A 78 -5.06 -9.67 8.30
N ASP A 79 -4.33 -8.56 8.31
CA ASP A 79 -4.76 -7.32 8.94
C ASP A 79 -5.53 -6.43 7.96
N GLU A 80 -6.72 -6.02 8.39
CA GLU A 80 -7.67 -5.25 7.58
C GLU A 80 -7.36 -3.75 7.65
N LEU A 81 -7.47 -3.07 6.50
CA LEU A 81 -7.48 -1.61 6.44
C LEU A 81 -8.79 -1.07 7.04
N LYS A 82 -8.67 -0.19 8.03
CA LYS A 82 -9.80 0.50 8.65
C LYS A 82 -10.10 1.80 7.92
N LEU A 83 -11.32 2.31 8.13
CA LEU A 83 -11.81 3.54 7.49
C LEU A 83 -11.01 4.79 7.88
N ASP A 84 -10.26 4.73 8.97
CA ASP A 84 -9.33 5.78 9.39
C ASP A 84 -8.01 5.77 8.59
N GLY A 85 -7.89 4.92 7.56
CA GLY A 85 -6.70 4.82 6.72
C GLY A 85 -5.57 3.99 7.32
N ASN A 86 -5.80 3.28 8.43
CA ASN A 86 -4.78 2.51 9.13
C ASN A 86 -5.01 1.01 9.03
N VAL A 87 -3.89 0.29 9.05
CA VAL A 87 -3.84 -1.13 9.39
C VAL A 87 -3.31 -1.23 10.80
N TYR A 88 -3.93 -2.08 11.62
CA TYR A 88 -3.52 -2.29 13.00
C TYR A 88 -2.90 -3.67 13.13
N CYS A 89 -1.59 -3.72 13.34
CA CYS A 89 -0.86 -4.98 13.43
C CYS A 89 -1.50 -5.90 14.48
N TYR A 90 -1.86 -7.13 14.11
CA TYR A 90 -2.60 -8.01 15.02
C TYR A 90 -1.93 -8.23 16.38
N LEU A 91 -0.59 -8.18 16.42
CA LEU A 91 0.21 -8.52 17.60
C LEU A 91 0.13 -7.46 18.71
N HIS A 92 0.25 -6.18 18.36
CA HIS A 92 0.32 -5.08 19.34
C HIS A 92 -0.70 -3.97 19.12
N LYS A 93 -1.51 -4.08 18.06
CA LYS A 93 -2.54 -3.11 17.67
C LYS A 93 -2.02 -1.68 17.48
N ARG A 94 -0.74 -1.53 17.12
CA ARG A 94 -0.18 -0.24 16.72
C ARG A 94 -0.54 0.05 15.26
N PRO A 95 -0.90 1.30 14.93
CA PRO A 95 -1.23 1.67 13.56
C PRO A 95 0.02 1.63 12.68
N ILE A 96 -0.16 1.19 11.43
CA ILE A 96 0.87 1.18 10.38
C ILE A 96 0.76 2.40 9.46
N CYS A 97 -0.28 3.23 9.63
CA CYS A 97 -0.41 4.50 8.91
C CYS A 97 -0.34 4.31 7.39
N VAL A 98 -1.28 3.60 6.76
CA VAL A 98 -1.20 3.37 5.30
C VAL A 98 -1.57 4.64 4.52
N PHE A 99 -2.62 5.35 4.96
CA PHE A 99 -3.10 6.62 4.38
C PHE A 99 -2.99 7.76 5.40
N SER A 100 -1.77 8.09 5.82
CA SER A 100 -1.47 9.10 6.86
C SER A 100 -0.15 9.81 6.56
N GLU A 101 0.09 11.00 7.12
CA GLU A 101 1.35 11.75 6.99
C GLU A 101 2.59 11.03 7.57
N TYR A 102 2.40 10.04 8.46
CA TYR A 102 3.48 9.27 9.09
C TYR A 102 3.73 7.91 8.40
N ASN A 103 3.39 7.80 7.12
CA ASN A 103 3.38 6.53 6.39
C ASN A 103 4.76 6.15 5.82
N TYR A 104 5.03 4.84 5.75
CA TYR A 104 6.00 4.27 4.81
C TYR A 104 5.25 3.39 3.80
N ALA A 105 4.30 4.03 3.14
CA ALA A 105 3.49 3.44 2.09
C ALA A 105 3.88 4.04 0.75
N PHE A 106 3.80 3.25 -0.30
CA PHE A 106 4.10 3.65 -1.66
C PHE A 106 2.81 3.88 -2.44
N ASN A 107 2.81 4.87 -3.34
CA ASN A 107 1.69 5.12 -4.23
C ASN A 107 1.52 3.97 -5.22
N VAL A 108 0.29 3.50 -5.39
CA VAL A 108 -0.02 2.44 -6.35
C VAL A 108 -1.14 2.92 -7.25
N ILE A 109 -0.99 2.66 -8.54
CA ILE A 109 -2.05 2.81 -9.52
C ILE A 109 -2.45 1.44 -10.05
N LYS A 110 -3.73 1.30 -10.36
CA LYS A 110 -4.26 0.13 -11.06
C LYS A 110 -4.47 0.49 -12.53
N ARG A 111 -3.70 -0.15 -13.42
CA ARG A 111 -3.83 -0.02 -14.88
C ARG A 111 -4.36 -1.35 -15.41
N ASP A 112 -5.59 -1.36 -15.92
CA ASP A 112 -6.31 -2.58 -16.31
C ASP A 112 -6.31 -3.63 -15.17
N ASN A 113 -5.67 -4.77 -15.41
CA ASN A 113 -5.51 -5.87 -14.45
C ASN A 113 -4.14 -5.91 -13.77
N LYS A 114 -3.36 -4.82 -13.84
CA LYS A 114 -2.04 -4.72 -13.23
C LYS A 114 -1.99 -3.63 -12.16
N PHE A 115 -1.14 -3.86 -11.16
CA PHE A 115 -0.76 -2.85 -10.18
C PHE A 115 0.65 -2.37 -10.51
N VAL A 116 0.87 -1.06 -10.37
CA VAL A 116 2.17 -0.42 -10.60
C VAL A 116 2.42 0.54 -9.45
N ILE A 117 3.60 0.44 -8.83
CA ILE A 117 4.03 1.46 -7.87
C ILE A 117 4.61 2.62 -8.68
N THR A 118 4.14 3.83 -8.39
CA THR A 118 4.54 5.05 -9.11
C THR A 118 5.19 6.04 -8.14
N PRO A 119 6.08 6.92 -8.63
CA PRO A 119 6.45 8.13 -7.93
C PRO A 119 5.22 8.91 -7.42
#